data_AF-A0A368N9R0-F1
#
_entry.id   AF-A0A368N9R0-F1
#
_cell.length_a   1.000
_cell.length_b   1.000
_cell.length_c   1.000
_cell.angle_alpha   90.00
_cell.angle_beta   90.00
_cell.angle_gamma   90.00
#
_symmetry.space_group_name_H-M   'P 1'
#
loop_
_entity.id
_entity.type
_entity.pdbx_description
1 polymer ?
#
loop_
_entity_poly.entity_id
_entity_poly.type
_entity_poly.pdbx_seq_one_letter_code
_entity_poly.pdbx_strand_id
1 'polypeptide(L)'
;MARSRVPRLYRFVRDRTAQAEPIGVVLVIGLVLASTTVVVAFGSAAIGDVQSRSELDRAENGMTLLDSRLSTVALGDSETQSVDLPTTSGGYTVDPDAGTIRIVHRNYDGSNDATLVPNTSLGAIVYRSDGASIAYQGGGVWRSYEDGSTRMVSPPEFHYRQGTLTFPLVRIEGSGGATGTATVTARSAGRGASVYPDEATYPNGENYSNPVEDGTVEVIIDSEYAEAWGSYFSTRTDGNVSYPGPNTVAVELITIGTLGDFQMPPETQGLTVRGMDSGHSLQDFSFTIRPQDTEESSFANLDWSLYARQGQRQFEIHVGGNGVNDCNEDVALSLYYSDDGGDTHHGWYSDNYLETKCGEVNGKPADGDEIWVDVDLTPPNGTASMNYEKVKNDNVRFKSGSKTLASDATFDDHPPDPGVTYTSGSDEDLPVLTRHYFAKMGPGFDLVVADQNNAGIGESGSAGYIYYGGNGRVVTYLHITNHNVTAQVN
;
A
#
# COMPACT_ATOMS: atom_id res chain seq x y z
N MET A 1 -106.36 55.83 56.43
CA MET A 1 -105.27 55.84 57.43
C MET A 1 -103.99 55.32 56.78
N ALA A 2 -102.86 55.70 57.35
CA ALA A 2 -101.48 55.72 56.85
C ALA A 2 -100.79 54.41 56.41
N ARG A 3 -99.75 54.61 55.56
CA ARG A 3 -98.43 53.92 55.41
C ARG A 3 -98.34 52.54 54.72
N SER A 4 -97.49 52.47 53.67
CA SER A 4 -96.10 51.95 53.76
C SER A 4 -95.39 51.96 52.39
N ARG A 5 -94.12 52.41 52.36
CA ARG A 5 -93.20 52.30 51.21
C ARG A 5 -92.45 50.98 51.27
N VAL A 6 -92.28 50.30 50.14
CA VAL A 6 -91.16 49.36 49.89
C VAL A 6 -90.64 49.59 48.47
N PRO A 7 -89.33 49.81 48.25
CA PRO A 7 -88.75 49.89 46.92
C PRO A 7 -88.36 48.48 46.42
N ARG A 8 -88.75 48.13 45.19
CA ARG A 8 -88.13 46.98 44.50
C ARG A 8 -86.92 47.47 43.70
N LEU A 9 -85.75 47.05 44.16
CA LEU A 9 -84.49 47.06 43.41
C LEU A 9 -84.69 46.31 42.08
N TYR A 10 -84.75 47.04 40.97
CA TYR A 10 -84.40 46.45 39.68
C TYR A 10 -82.88 46.41 39.59
N ARG A 11 -82.36 45.19 39.73
CA ARG A 11 -80.98 44.81 39.44
C ARG A 11 -80.73 45.11 37.97
N PHE A 12 -79.91 46.12 37.67
CA PHE A 12 -79.27 46.23 36.35
C PHE A 12 -78.38 45.00 36.17
N VAL A 13 -78.87 43.99 35.46
CA VAL A 13 -77.99 43.06 34.78
C VAL A 13 -77.41 43.85 33.63
N ARG A 14 -76.15 44.29 33.78
CA ARG A 14 -75.35 44.75 32.64
C ARG A 14 -75.18 43.55 31.73
N ASP A 15 -75.93 43.54 30.64
CA ASP A 15 -75.72 42.59 29.57
C ASP A 15 -74.38 42.93 28.89
N ARG A 16 -73.35 42.12 29.19
CA ARG A 16 -72.00 42.23 28.60
C ARG A 16 -71.85 41.36 27.35
N THR A 17 -72.91 40.68 26.90
CA THR A 17 -72.81 39.69 25.82
C THR A 17 -72.71 40.30 24.42
N ALA A 18 -73.13 41.56 24.22
CA ALA A 18 -73.05 42.23 22.92
C ALA A 18 -71.61 42.63 22.49
N GLN A 19 -70.62 42.58 23.38
CA GLN A 19 -69.20 42.79 23.02
C GLN A 19 -68.41 41.48 22.91
N ALA A 20 -68.95 40.36 23.40
CA ALA A 20 -68.26 39.07 23.37
C ALA A 20 -68.23 38.45 21.96
N GLU A 21 -69.29 38.62 21.18
CA GLU A 21 -69.36 38.13 19.79
C GLU A 21 -68.26 38.70 18.87
N PRO A 22 -68.10 40.03 18.71
CA PRO A 22 -67.07 40.56 17.81
C PRO A 22 -65.65 40.28 18.32
N ILE A 23 -65.41 40.26 19.63
CA ILE A 23 -64.09 39.93 20.21
C ILE A 23 -63.73 38.46 19.95
N GLY A 24 -64.70 37.54 20.07
CA GLY A 24 -64.49 36.12 19.77
C GLY A 24 -64.10 35.88 18.30
N VAL A 25 -64.78 36.56 17.37
CA VAL A 25 -64.47 36.48 15.93
C VAL A 25 -63.07 37.04 15.63
N VAL A 26 -62.72 38.20 16.19
CA VAL A 26 -61.39 38.81 16.00
C VAL A 26 -60.27 37.92 16.56
N LEU A 27 -60.49 37.28 17.73
CA LEU A 27 -59.52 36.37 18.32
C LEU A 27 -59.31 35.10 17.47
N VAL A 28 -60.38 34.53 16.91
CA VAL A 28 -60.27 33.36 16.02
C VAL A 28 -59.54 33.73 14.74
N ILE A 29 -59.86 34.87 14.13
CA ILE A 29 -59.14 35.35 12.92
C ILE A 29 -57.67 35.59 13.24
N GLY A 30 -57.37 36.24 14.37
CA GLY A 30 -55.99 36.48 14.81
C GLY A 30 -55.21 35.18 15.03
N LEU A 31 -55.84 34.18 15.66
CA LEU A 31 -55.24 32.86 15.88
C LEU A 31 -55.00 32.10 14.57
N VAL A 32 -55.97 32.13 13.65
CA VAL A 32 -55.84 31.48 12.34
C VAL A 32 -54.72 32.12 11.53
N LEU A 33 -54.65 33.45 11.50
CA LEU A 33 -53.58 34.18 10.82
C LEU A 33 -52.22 33.85 11.45
N ALA A 34 -52.10 33.90 12.77
CA ALA A 34 -50.87 33.56 13.47
C ALA A 34 -50.43 32.11 13.19
N SER A 35 -51.36 31.16 13.26
CA SER A 35 -51.07 29.74 13.00
C SER A 35 -50.64 29.52 11.54
N THR A 36 -51.32 30.17 10.59
CA THR A 36 -50.98 30.08 9.17
C THR A 36 -49.60 30.68 8.88
N THR A 37 -49.27 31.84 9.48
CA THR A 37 -47.94 32.46 9.32
C THR A 37 -46.83 31.54 9.83
N VAL A 38 -47.03 30.91 10.98
CA VAL A 38 -46.07 29.95 11.54
C VAL A 38 -45.90 28.75 10.61
N VAL A 39 -47.00 28.12 10.16
CA VAL A 39 -46.94 26.97 9.26
C VAL A 39 -46.27 27.32 7.93
N VAL A 40 -46.59 28.47 7.34
CA VAL A 40 -45.99 28.90 6.08
C VAL A 40 -44.50 29.16 6.25
N ALA A 41 -44.07 29.81 7.32
CA ALA A 41 -42.65 30.09 7.56
C ALA A 41 -41.81 28.82 7.77
N PHE A 42 -42.30 27.88 8.58
CA PHE A 42 -41.61 26.59 8.77
C PHE A 42 -41.70 25.70 7.53
N GLY A 43 -42.85 25.71 6.83
CA GLY A 43 -43.05 24.97 5.59
C GLY A 43 -42.13 25.45 4.47
N SER A 44 -41.93 26.77 4.32
CA SER A 44 -41.03 27.32 3.32
C SER A 44 -39.57 26.95 3.59
N ALA A 45 -39.13 26.97 4.84
CA ALA A 45 -37.78 26.56 5.21
C ALA A 45 -37.56 25.06 4.93
N ALA A 46 -38.51 24.21 5.35
CA ALA A 46 -38.43 22.77 5.11
C ALA A 46 -38.43 22.40 3.62
N ILE A 47 -39.22 23.10 2.79
CA ILE A 47 -39.25 22.90 1.34
C ILE A 47 -37.93 23.33 0.70
N GLY A 48 -37.35 24.46 1.14
CA GLY A 48 -36.05 24.94 0.66
C GLY A 48 -34.93 23.93 0.92
N ASP A 49 -34.86 23.38 2.13
CA ASP A 49 -33.88 22.35 2.48
C ASP A 49 -34.01 21.09 1.61
N VAL A 50 -35.26 20.63 1.36
CA VAL A 50 -35.52 19.47 0.49
C VAL A 50 -35.13 19.77 -0.96
N GLN A 51 -35.39 20.97 -1.45
CA GLN A 51 -35.00 21.38 -2.80
C GLN A 51 -33.47 21.42 -2.95
N SER A 52 -32.76 22.05 -2.01
CA SER A 52 -31.29 22.11 -2.01
C SER A 52 -30.65 20.72 -1.99
N ARG A 53 -31.13 19.83 -1.11
CA ARG A 53 -30.67 18.42 -1.07
C ARG A 53 -30.93 17.69 -2.39
N SER A 54 -32.14 17.84 -2.95
CA SER A 54 -32.49 17.21 -4.22
C SER A 54 -31.70 17.76 -5.40
N GLU A 55 -31.27 19.02 -5.36
CA GLU A 55 -30.36 19.60 -6.35
C GLU A 55 -28.95 19.01 -6.24
N LEU A 56 -28.42 18.87 -5.03
CA LEU A 56 -27.13 18.21 -4.79
C LEU A 56 -27.15 16.75 -5.25
N ASP A 57 -28.19 15.98 -4.92
CA ASP A 57 -28.31 14.59 -5.37
C ASP A 57 -28.38 14.48 -6.90
N ARG A 58 -29.07 15.42 -7.56
CA ARG A 58 -29.11 15.48 -9.03
C ARG A 58 -27.73 15.81 -9.60
N ALA A 59 -27.03 16.77 -9.02
CA ALA A 59 -25.67 17.11 -9.41
C ALA A 59 -24.70 15.93 -9.21
N GLU A 60 -24.79 15.18 -8.10
CA GLU A 60 -23.98 13.97 -7.86
C GLU A 60 -24.20 12.92 -8.95
N ASN A 61 -25.46 12.65 -9.31
CA ASN A 61 -25.78 11.73 -10.39
C ASN A 61 -25.27 12.23 -11.75
N GLY A 62 -25.39 13.53 -12.02
CA GLY A 62 -24.86 14.15 -13.23
C GLY A 62 -23.34 14.04 -13.33
N MET A 63 -22.63 14.27 -12.22
CA MET A 63 -21.17 14.14 -12.15
C MET A 63 -20.71 12.68 -12.26
N THR A 64 -21.48 11.73 -11.75
CA THR A 64 -21.22 10.29 -11.92
C THR A 64 -21.41 9.86 -13.37
N LEU A 65 -22.42 10.39 -14.07
CA LEU A 65 -22.58 10.17 -15.51
C LEU A 65 -21.44 10.80 -16.30
N LEU A 66 -21.01 12.00 -15.91
CA LEU A 66 -19.86 12.68 -16.50
C LEU A 66 -18.60 11.83 -16.37
N ASP A 67 -18.31 11.31 -15.18
CA ASP A 67 -17.21 10.37 -14.91
C ASP A 67 -17.22 9.16 -15.86
N SER A 68 -18.36 8.46 -15.96
CA SER A 68 -18.49 7.32 -16.88
C SER A 68 -18.21 7.67 -18.35
N ARG A 69 -18.50 8.91 -18.78
CA ARG A 69 -18.20 9.39 -20.14
C ARG A 69 -16.76 9.84 -20.29
N LEU A 70 -16.21 10.49 -19.28
CA LEU A 70 -14.82 10.95 -19.26
C LEU A 70 -13.84 9.78 -19.22
N SER A 71 -14.13 8.70 -18.50
CA SER A 71 -13.35 7.47 -18.54
C SER A 71 -13.31 6.85 -19.94
N THR A 72 -14.42 6.87 -20.68
CA THR A 72 -14.46 6.43 -22.10
C THR A 72 -13.53 7.28 -22.99
N VAL A 73 -13.43 8.59 -22.70
CA VAL A 73 -12.55 9.51 -23.46
C VAL A 73 -11.09 9.36 -23.06
N ALA A 74 -10.83 9.32 -21.75
CA ALA A 74 -9.50 9.20 -21.19
C ALA A 74 -8.87 7.88 -21.63
N LEU A 75 -9.58 6.76 -21.50
CA LEU A 75 -9.06 5.42 -21.80
C LEU A 75 -9.01 5.09 -23.30
N GLY A 76 -9.47 5.99 -24.16
CA GLY A 76 -9.24 5.90 -25.61
C GLY A 76 -10.37 5.29 -26.45
N ASP A 77 -11.51 4.98 -25.85
CA ASP A 77 -12.67 4.44 -26.56
C ASP A 77 -13.40 5.50 -27.40
N SER A 78 -13.16 6.80 -27.15
CA SER A 78 -13.70 7.90 -27.95
C SER A 78 -12.85 9.16 -27.86
N GLU A 79 -12.66 9.87 -28.99
CA GLU A 79 -11.90 11.13 -29.02
C GLU A 79 -12.66 12.32 -28.42
N THR A 80 -14.00 12.27 -28.39
CA THR A 80 -14.84 13.37 -27.91
C THR A 80 -16.15 12.85 -27.34
N GLN A 81 -16.57 13.38 -26.18
CA GLN A 81 -17.89 13.16 -25.60
C GLN A 81 -18.50 14.50 -25.16
N SER A 82 -19.83 14.56 -25.19
CA SER A 82 -20.58 15.68 -24.62
C SER A 82 -21.62 15.14 -23.63
N VAL A 83 -21.74 15.82 -22.49
CA VAL A 83 -22.66 15.45 -21.41
C VAL A 83 -23.45 16.67 -21.01
N ASP A 84 -24.77 16.58 -21.10
CA ASP A 84 -25.68 17.57 -20.56
C ASP A 84 -25.84 17.33 -19.06
N LEU A 85 -25.46 18.33 -18.26
CA LEU A 85 -25.56 18.28 -16.82
C LEU A 85 -26.96 18.73 -16.37
N PRO A 86 -27.47 18.20 -15.25
CA PRO A 86 -28.77 18.61 -14.73
C PRO A 86 -28.85 20.11 -14.47
N THR A 87 -29.99 20.72 -14.77
CA THR A 87 -30.26 22.11 -14.39
C THR A 87 -30.39 22.24 -12.87
N THR A 88 -29.60 23.13 -12.28
CA THR A 88 -29.51 23.36 -10.83
C THR A 88 -29.44 24.86 -10.51
N SER A 89 -29.61 25.27 -9.25
CA SER A 89 -29.37 26.66 -8.86
C SER A 89 -27.87 27.03 -8.77
N GLY A 90 -26.99 26.01 -8.70
CA GLY A 90 -25.55 26.16 -8.63
C GLY A 90 -24.86 26.40 -9.98
N GLY A 91 -23.53 26.32 -9.95
CA GLY A 91 -22.68 26.51 -11.12
C GLY A 91 -21.67 25.39 -11.32
N TYR A 92 -21.42 25.04 -12.58
CA TYR A 92 -20.36 24.14 -13.02
C TYR A 92 -19.20 24.96 -13.57
N THR A 93 -17.96 24.59 -13.23
CA THR A 93 -16.75 25.29 -13.68
C THR A 93 -15.63 24.29 -13.95
N VAL A 94 -14.80 24.56 -14.95
CA VAL A 94 -13.52 23.85 -15.12
C VAL A 94 -12.44 24.62 -14.36
N ASP A 95 -11.70 23.92 -13.52
CA ASP A 95 -10.58 24.43 -12.75
C ASP A 95 -9.33 23.60 -13.08
N PRO A 96 -8.48 24.05 -14.03
CA PRO A 96 -7.32 23.28 -14.48
C PRO A 96 -6.18 23.22 -13.45
N ASP A 97 -6.24 24.02 -12.38
CA ASP A 97 -5.22 24.08 -11.33
C ASP A 97 -5.68 23.37 -10.03
N ALA A 98 -6.88 22.79 -10.04
CA ALA A 98 -7.45 22.11 -8.88
C ALA A 98 -6.68 20.83 -8.54
N GLY A 99 -5.89 20.92 -7.49
CA GLY A 99 -5.14 19.83 -6.89
C GLY A 99 -3.97 19.35 -7.74
N THR A 100 -3.02 18.70 -7.07
CA THR A 100 -1.81 18.18 -7.70
C THR A 100 -1.52 16.77 -7.26
N ILE A 101 -0.76 16.06 -8.08
CA ILE A 101 -0.24 14.74 -7.77
C ILE A 101 1.26 14.70 -8.00
N ARG A 102 1.95 13.93 -7.16
CA ARG A 102 3.36 13.58 -7.31
C ARG A 102 3.53 12.11 -6.94
N ILE A 103 4.30 11.38 -7.73
CA ILE A 103 4.64 9.97 -7.45
C ILE A 103 6.15 9.85 -7.38
N VAL A 104 6.65 9.33 -6.27
CA VAL A 104 8.08 9.17 -6.02
C VAL A 104 8.37 7.72 -5.68
N HIS A 105 9.39 7.16 -6.31
CA HIS A 105 10.03 5.95 -5.83
C HIS A 105 11.16 6.35 -4.86
N ARG A 106 11.04 5.95 -3.60
CA ARG A 106 12.05 6.22 -2.57
C ARG A 106 12.91 5.00 -2.35
N ASN A 107 14.23 5.15 -2.49
CA ASN A 107 15.12 4.02 -2.27
C ASN A 107 15.18 3.68 -0.77
N TYR A 108 15.40 2.41 -0.45
CA TYR A 108 15.47 1.93 0.93
C TYR A 108 16.69 2.45 1.68
N ASP A 109 17.79 2.67 0.99
CA ASP A 109 19.03 3.21 1.56
C ASP A 109 18.95 4.74 1.78
N GLY A 110 17.83 5.36 1.38
CA GLY A 110 17.57 6.79 1.48
C GLY A 110 18.36 7.64 0.47
N SER A 111 18.99 7.03 -0.52
CA SER A 111 19.74 7.68 -1.60
C SER A 111 19.02 7.54 -2.94
N ASN A 112 19.28 8.42 -3.90
CA ASN A 112 18.78 8.25 -5.29
C ASN A 112 17.26 8.11 -5.46
N ASP A 113 16.45 8.77 -4.62
CA ASP A 113 15.00 8.89 -4.82
C ASP A 113 14.68 9.34 -6.25
N ALA A 114 13.73 8.65 -6.87
CA ALA A 114 13.31 8.85 -8.24
C ALA A 114 11.91 9.47 -8.29
N THR A 115 11.77 10.58 -9.01
CA THR A 115 10.46 11.18 -9.25
C THR A 115 9.84 10.54 -10.49
N LEU A 116 8.87 9.64 -10.30
CA LEU A 116 8.16 8.94 -11.40
C LEU A 116 7.14 9.87 -12.06
N VAL A 117 6.36 10.59 -11.25
CA VAL A 117 5.46 11.65 -11.71
C VAL A 117 5.87 12.94 -11.00
N PRO A 118 6.39 13.95 -11.73
CA PRO A 118 6.69 15.25 -11.13
C PRO A 118 5.41 15.91 -10.63
N ASN A 119 5.55 16.97 -9.84
CA ASN A 119 4.38 17.70 -9.35
C ASN A 119 3.51 18.18 -10.52
N THR A 120 2.35 17.55 -10.69
CA THR A 120 1.50 17.64 -11.88
C THR A 120 0.08 18.02 -11.47
N SER A 121 -0.51 19.01 -12.14
CA SER A 121 -1.92 19.37 -11.89
C SER A 121 -2.85 18.23 -12.29
N LEU A 122 -3.80 17.91 -11.41
CA LEU A 122 -4.92 17.01 -11.69
C LEU A 122 -6.01 17.73 -12.48
N GLY A 123 -6.29 18.99 -12.12
CA GLY A 123 -7.46 19.73 -12.58
C GLY A 123 -8.78 19.08 -12.16
N ALA A 124 -9.87 19.84 -12.26
CA ALA A 124 -11.20 19.37 -11.89
C ALA A 124 -12.31 20.03 -12.70
N ILE A 125 -13.45 19.34 -12.77
CA ILE A 125 -14.74 19.94 -13.12
C ILE A 125 -15.55 20.00 -11.83
N VAL A 126 -15.92 21.20 -11.40
CA VAL A 126 -16.49 21.44 -10.07
C VAL A 126 -17.89 22.01 -10.20
N TYR A 127 -18.85 21.35 -9.55
CA TYR A 127 -20.14 21.90 -9.20
C TYR A 127 -20.07 22.60 -7.84
N ARG A 128 -20.57 23.83 -7.73
CA ARG A 128 -20.70 24.55 -6.46
C ARG A 128 -22.13 25.04 -6.25
N SER A 129 -22.64 24.83 -5.05
CA SER A 129 -23.97 25.27 -4.59
C SER A 129 -23.89 25.55 -3.09
N ASP A 130 -24.45 26.66 -2.62
CA ASP A 130 -24.40 27.16 -1.23
C ASP A 130 -23.82 26.17 -0.21
N GLY A 131 -22.51 26.30 0.06
CA GLY A 131 -21.82 25.55 1.10
C GLY A 131 -21.32 24.14 0.77
N ALA A 132 -21.69 23.56 -0.38
CA ALA A 132 -21.25 22.24 -0.83
C ALA A 132 -20.64 22.28 -2.23
N SER A 133 -19.72 21.35 -2.51
CA SER A 133 -19.17 21.14 -3.85
C SER A 133 -19.16 19.67 -4.25
N ILE A 134 -19.20 19.41 -5.55
CA ILE A 134 -18.98 18.09 -6.13
C ILE A 134 -17.97 18.25 -7.24
N ALA A 135 -16.84 17.54 -7.18
CA ALA A 135 -15.78 17.64 -8.17
C ALA A 135 -15.47 16.29 -8.81
N TYR A 136 -15.33 16.29 -10.13
CA TYR A 136 -14.61 15.25 -10.84
C TYR A 136 -13.12 15.63 -10.86
N GLN A 137 -12.26 14.82 -10.24
CA GLN A 137 -10.81 15.05 -10.16
C GLN A 137 -10.07 13.71 -10.13
N GLY A 138 -8.99 13.58 -10.91
CA GLY A 138 -8.12 12.40 -10.90
C GLY A 138 -8.81 11.08 -11.26
N GLY A 139 -9.92 11.14 -12.01
CA GLY A 139 -10.73 9.97 -12.37
C GLY A 139 -11.78 9.57 -11.33
N GLY A 140 -11.91 10.27 -10.21
CA GLY A 140 -12.94 10.03 -9.20
C GLY A 140 -13.92 11.21 -9.06
N VAL A 141 -15.04 10.98 -8.39
CA VAL A 141 -16.01 12.02 -8.03
C VAL A 141 -16.05 12.18 -6.51
N TRP A 142 -15.82 13.41 -6.06
CA TRP A 142 -15.67 13.78 -4.66
C TRP A 142 -16.73 14.81 -4.28
N ARG A 143 -17.30 14.68 -3.09
CA ARG A 143 -18.21 15.66 -2.50
C ARG A 143 -17.56 16.33 -1.30
N SER A 144 -17.69 17.63 -1.19
CA SER A 144 -17.47 18.38 0.04
C SER A 144 -18.79 18.86 0.63
N TYR A 145 -18.85 18.96 1.96
CA TYR A 145 -19.98 19.49 2.71
C TYR A 145 -19.61 20.82 3.40
N GLU A 146 -20.63 21.53 3.89
CA GLU A 146 -20.48 22.81 4.59
C GLU A 146 -19.56 22.76 5.81
N ASP A 147 -19.50 21.62 6.49
CA ASP A 147 -18.66 21.40 7.66
C ASP A 147 -17.18 21.09 7.30
N GLY A 148 -16.86 21.07 6.01
CA GLY A 148 -15.53 20.77 5.48
C GLY A 148 -15.26 19.27 5.32
N SER A 149 -16.16 18.39 5.75
CA SER A 149 -16.00 16.95 5.52
C SER A 149 -16.08 16.61 4.03
N THR A 150 -15.38 15.56 3.62
CA THR A 150 -15.40 15.10 2.23
C THR A 150 -15.77 13.63 2.11
N ARG A 151 -16.40 13.26 0.99
CA ARG A 151 -16.84 11.89 0.72
C ARG A 151 -16.62 11.53 -0.74
N MET A 152 -16.16 10.31 -0.97
CA MET A 152 -16.13 9.71 -2.30
C MET A 152 -17.55 9.36 -2.78
N VAL A 153 -17.90 9.81 -3.98
CA VAL A 153 -19.15 9.48 -4.69
C VAL A 153 -18.90 8.39 -5.72
N SER A 154 -17.85 8.56 -6.53
CA SER A 154 -17.39 7.57 -7.52
C SER A 154 -15.88 7.35 -7.35
N PRO A 155 -15.40 6.09 -7.30
CA PRO A 155 -13.99 5.80 -7.10
C PRO A 155 -13.15 6.15 -8.34
N PRO A 156 -11.89 6.59 -8.14
CA PRO A 156 -10.94 6.68 -9.23
C PRO A 156 -10.48 5.29 -9.70
N GLU A 157 -9.96 5.25 -10.91
CA GLU A 157 -9.29 4.09 -11.50
C GLU A 157 -7.88 3.92 -10.89
N PHE A 158 -7.82 3.41 -9.66
CA PHE A 158 -6.57 3.08 -8.97
C PHE A 158 -6.68 1.64 -8.48
N HIS A 159 -6.01 0.74 -9.20
CA HIS A 159 -6.16 -0.70 -9.02
C HIS A 159 -4.86 -1.33 -8.58
N TYR A 160 -4.87 -1.89 -7.37
CA TYR A 160 -3.79 -2.73 -6.88
C TYR A 160 -4.23 -4.20 -6.89
N ARG A 161 -3.46 -5.06 -7.56
CA ARG A 161 -3.73 -6.50 -7.62
C ARG A 161 -2.43 -7.29 -7.75
N GLN A 162 -2.18 -8.23 -6.83
CA GLN A 162 -1.06 -9.19 -6.90
C GLN A 162 0.28 -8.51 -7.22
N GLY A 163 0.65 -7.47 -6.46
CA GLY A 163 1.90 -6.75 -6.70
C GLY A 163 1.88 -5.78 -7.88
N THR A 164 0.81 -5.70 -8.68
CA THR A 164 0.71 -4.73 -9.78
C THR A 164 -0.18 -3.56 -9.40
N LEU A 165 0.35 -2.33 -9.45
CA LEU A 165 -0.42 -1.10 -9.42
C LEU A 165 -0.71 -0.63 -10.85
N THR A 166 -1.99 -0.52 -11.21
CA THR A 166 -2.46 0.12 -12.43
C THR A 166 -3.14 1.43 -12.09
N PHE A 167 -2.62 2.53 -12.63
CA PHE A 167 -3.13 3.86 -12.36
C PHE A 167 -3.16 4.74 -13.62
N PRO A 168 -4.29 4.78 -14.35
CA PRO A 168 -4.57 5.79 -15.35
C PRO A 168 -4.81 7.15 -14.68
N LEU A 169 -3.78 7.98 -14.65
CA LEU A 169 -3.83 9.35 -14.18
C LEU A 169 -4.63 10.23 -15.16
N VAL A 170 -5.88 10.52 -14.83
CA VAL A 170 -6.73 11.42 -15.63
C VAL A 170 -6.53 12.86 -15.20
N ARG A 171 -6.08 13.71 -16.14
CA ARG A 171 -5.88 15.15 -15.95
C ARG A 171 -6.94 15.94 -16.70
N ILE A 172 -7.60 16.86 -16.00
CA ILE A 172 -8.55 17.80 -16.59
C ILE A 172 -7.86 19.12 -16.93
N GLU A 173 -7.96 19.50 -18.18
CA GLU A 173 -7.52 20.79 -18.71
C GLU A 173 -8.72 21.52 -19.32
N GLY A 174 -8.52 22.77 -19.75
CA GLY A 174 -9.53 23.54 -20.47
C GLY A 174 -10.15 24.64 -19.62
N SER A 175 -11.40 25.00 -19.90
CA SER A 175 -11.99 26.23 -19.36
C SER A 175 -13.52 26.25 -19.41
N GLY A 176 -14.09 27.33 -18.89
CA GLY A 176 -15.52 27.61 -19.00
C GLY A 176 -16.28 27.37 -17.71
N GLY A 177 -17.52 27.84 -17.71
CA GLY A 177 -18.42 27.70 -16.60
C GLY A 177 -19.82 28.16 -16.96
N ALA A 178 -20.81 27.55 -16.32
CA ALA A 178 -22.21 27.82 -16.56
C ALA A 178 -22.99 27.70 -15.25
N THR A 179 -24.06 28.48 -15.12
CA THR A 179 -25.01 28.42 -14.00
C THR A 179 -26.35 27.98 -14.54
N GLY A 180 -27.11 27.21 -13.77
CA GLY A 180 -28.34 26.62 -14.31
C GLY A 180 -28.05 25.38 -15.15
N THR A 181 -28.18 25.53 -16.45
CA THR A 181 -27.97 24.46 -17.44
C THR A 181 -26.54 24.52 -17.95
N ALA A 182 -25.86 23.39 -17.98
CA ALA A 182 -24.47 23.29 -18.45
C ALA A 182 -24.30 22.07 -19.35
N THR A 183 -23.52 22.22 -20.43
CA THR A 183 -23.05 21.09 -21.24
C THR A 183 -21.54 21.03 -21.17
N VAL A 184 -21.02 19.87 -20.74
CA VAL A 184 -19.57 19.60 -20.75
C VAL A 184 -19.22 18.91 -22.05
N THR A 185 -18.28 19.48 -22.81
CA THR A 185 -17.65 18.78 -23.93
C THR A 185 -16.22 18.44 -23.56
N ALA A 186 -15.88 17.16 -23.63
CA ALA A 186 -14.57 16.62 -23.29
C ALA A 186 -13.90 16.02 -24.52
N ARG A 187 -12.60 16.28 -24.68
CA ARG A 187 -11.79 15.76 -25.78
C ARG A 187 -10.48 15.18 -25.28
N SER A 188 -10.03 14.09 -25.89
CA SER A 188 -8.70 13.53 -25.66
C SER A 188 -8.12 12.98 -26.96
N ALA A 189 -6.79 12.93 -27.05
CA ALA A 189 -6.06 12.34 -28.18
C ALA A 189 -6.09 10.80 -28.18
N GLY A 190 -6.77 10.17 -27.21
CA GLY A 190 -7.21 8.78 -27.26
C GLY A 190 -6.19 7.71 -26.90
N ARG A 191 -4.89 8.01 -26.78
CA ARG A 191 -3.94 7.10 -26.13
C ARG A 191 -3.26 7.83 -24.99
N GLY A 192 -3.46 7.33 -23.77
CA GLY A 192 -2.66 7.78 -22.63
C GLY A 192 -1.18 7.56 -22.91
N ALA A 193 -0.35 8.48 -22.42
CA ALA A 193 1.10 8.32 -22.49
C ALA A 193 1.56 7.44 -21.33
N SER A 194 2.42 6.45 -21.58
CA SER A 194 3.08 5.72 -20.50
C SER A 194 3.92 6.70 -19.70
N VAL A 195 3.71 6.75 -18.38
CA VAL A 195 4.59 7.44 -17.44
C VAL A 195 5.50 6.44 -16.74
N TYR A 196 5.02 5.21 -16.55
CA TYR A 196 5.84 4.12 -16.07
C TYR A 196 5.35 2.76 -16.61
N PRO A 197 6.25 1.91 -17.13
CA PRO A 197 7.68 2.19 -17.36
C PRO A 197 7.86 3.23 -18.49
N ASP A 198 8.94 4.02 -18.42
CA ASP A 198 9.34 5.02 -19.42
C ASP A 198 10.84 4.87 -19.72
N GLU A 199 11.34 5.46 -20.82
CA GLU A 199 12.77 5.42 -21.20
C GLU A 199 13.68 6.21 -20.24
N ALA A 200 13.14 6.77 -19.16
CA ALA A 200 13.91 7.49 -18.16
C ALA A 200 14.79 6.54 -17.33
N THR A 201 15.84 7.10 -16.71
CA THR A 201 16.77 6.36 -15.86
C THR A 201 16.66 6.78 -14.39
N TYR A 202 16.84 5.84 -13.47
CA TYR A 202 17.19 6.10 -12.07
C TYR A 202 18.38 7.07 -12.00
N PRO A 203 18.56 7.82 -10.89
CA PRO A 203 19.70 8.73 -10.73
C PRO A 203 21.09 8.04 -10.87
N ASN A 204 21.14 6.72 -10.69
CA ASN A 204 22.33 5.88 -10.90
C ASN A 204 22.59 5.53 -12.39
N GLY A 205 21.68 5.86 -13.31
CA GLY A 205 21.80 5.63 -14.76
C GLY A 205 21.11 4.37 -15.30
N GLU A 206 20.44 3.58 -14.47
CA GLU A 206 19.69 2.39 -14.90
C GLU A 206 18.29 2.76 -15.40
N ASN A 207 17.76 2.08 -16.41
CA ASN A 207 16.41 2.36 -16.92
C ASN A 207 15.35 2.03 -15.86
N TYR A 208 14.31 2.86 -15.77
CA TYR A 208 13.10 2.52 -15.02
C TYR A 208 12.40 1.34 -15.69
N SER A 209 12.70 0.14 -15.22
CA SER A 209 12.09 -1.10 -15.71
C SER A 209 11.21 -1.72 -14.65
N ASN A 210 10.18 -2.42 -15.11
CA ASN A 210 9.41 -3.34 -14.27
C ASN A 210 10.20 -4.66 -14.15
N PRO A 211 10.29 -5.28 -12.97
CA PRO A 211 9.67 -4.90 -11.70
C PRO A 211 10.34 -3.71 -11.00
N VAL A 212 9.58 -2.98 -10.18
CA VAL A 212 10.12 -1.93 -9.31
C VAL A 212 10.73 -2.59 -8.08
N GLU A 213 12.03 -2.39 -7.91
CA GLU A 213 12.84 -2.97 -6.85
C GLU A 213 13.31 -1.88 -5.89
N ASP A 214 13.82 -2.28 -4.73
CA ASP A 214 14.66 -1.44 -3.87
C ASP A 214 14.03 -0.13 -3.36
N GLY A 215 12.87 -0.20 -2.68
CA GLY A 215 12.28 1.04 -2.16
C GLY A 215 10.84 1.01 -1.70
N THR A 216 10.18 2.15 -1.88
CA THR A 216 8.73 2.36 -1.70
C THR A 216 8.24 3.28 -2.81
N VAL A 217 6.99 3.10 -3.25
CA VAL A 217 6.31 4.01 -4.16
C VAL A 217 5.34 4.85 -3.34
N GLU A 218 5.62 6.14 -3.25
CA GLU A 218 4.78 7.11 -2.55
C GLU A 218 3.94 7.89 -3.56
N VAL A 219 2.61 7.77 -3.46
CA VAL A 219 1.64 8.57 -4.24
C VAL A 219 1.11 9.67 -3.34
N ILE A 220 1.35 10.93 -3.72
CA ILE A 220 1.09 12.10 -2.90
C ILE A 220 0.12 13.00 -3.66
N ILE A 221 -1.03 13.27 -3.07
CA ILE A 221 -2.09 14.10 -3.63
C ILE A 221 -2.29 15.31 -2.74
N ASP A 222 -2.18 16.50 -3.33
CA ASP A 222 -2.63 17.75 -2.72
C ASP A 222 -3.99 18.13 -3.31
N SER A 223 -5.04 18.14 -2.49
CA SER A 223 -6.41 18.36 -2.92
C SER A 223 -7.31 18.80 -1.75
N GLU A 224 -8.32 19.62 -2.03
CA GLU A 224 -9.42 19.91 -1.09
C GLU A 224 -10.17 18.63 -0.66
N TYR A 225 -10.02 17.54 -1.41
CA TYR A 225 -10.66 16.23 -1.16
C TYR A 225 -9.70 15.21 -0.53
N ALA A 226 -8.60 15.64 0.08
CA ALA A 226 -7.56 14.76 0.62
C ALA A 226 -8.09 13.71 1.62
N GLU A 227 -9.04 14.07 2.48
CA GLU A 227 -9.66 13.12 3.43
C GLU A 227 -10.38 11.98 2.69
N ALA A 228 -11.19 12.28 1.67
CA ALA A 228 -11.87 11.28 0.86
C ALA A 228 -10.90 10.42 0.04
N TRP A 229 -9.84 11.01 -0.52
CA TRP A 229 -8.74 10.26 -1.16
C TRP A 229 -8.07 9.28 -0.19
N GLY A 230 -7.76 9.71 1.03
CA GLY A 230 -7.14 8.84 2.03
C GLY A 230 -8.07 7.73 2.53
N SER A 231 -9.37 8.01 2.65
CA SER A 231 -10.37 6.98 2.93
C SER A 231 -10.44 5.94 1.81
N TYR A 232 -10.34 6.37 0.55
CA TYR A 232 -10.28 5.47 -0.60
C TYR A 232 -9.01 4.59 -0.55
N PHE A 233 -7.83 5.19 -0.38
CA PHE A 233 -6.58 4.44 -0.29
C PHE A 233 -6.61 3.42 0.84
N SER A 234 -7.05 3.81 2.04
CA SER A 234 -7.14 2.92 3.20
C SER A 234 -8.08 1.73 3.00
N THR A 235 -9.06 1.84 2.10
CA THR A 235 -10.05 0.79 1.83
C THR A 235 -9.66 -0.10 0.66
N ARG A 236 -8.88 0.43 -0.29
CA ARG A 236 -8.63 -0.20 -1.61
C ARG A 236 -7.19 -0.63 -1.80
N THR A 237 -6.29 -0.22 -0.92
CA THR A 237 -4.89 -0.62 -0.89
C THR A 237 -4.56 -1.08 0.52
N ASP A 238 -3.57 -1.96 0.67
CA ASP A 238 -2.98 -2.25 1.98
C ASP A 238 -1.81 -1.30 2.32
N GLY A 239 -1.65 -0.23 1.51
CA GLY A 239 -0.61 0.78 1.67
C GLY A 239 -0.75 1.59 2.96
N ASN A 240 0.34 2.20 3.39
CA ASN A 240 0.34 3.06 4.56
C ASN A 240 -0.13 4.47 4.17
N VAL A 241 -1.30 4.87 4.66
CA VAL A 241 -1.89 6.19 4.38
C VAL A 241 -1.47 7.18 5.47
N SER A 242 -0.96 8.34 5.04
CA SER A 242 -0.60 9.45 5.93
C SER A 242 -1.14 10.78 5.41
N TYR A 243 -1.20 11.78 6.28
CA TYR A 243 -1.65 13.14 5.94
C TYR A 243 -0.55 14.15 6.28
N PRO A 244 0.43 14.37 5.36
CA PRO A 244 1.56 15.27 5.60
C PRO A 244 1.17 16.75 5.76
N GLY A 245 -0.04 17.12 5.35
CA GLY A 245 -0.57 18.48 5.39
C GLY A 245 -2.11 18.50 5.41
N PRO A 246 -2.74 19.66 5.63
CA PRO A 246 -4.19 19.77 5.77
C PRO A 246 -4.97 19.33 4.53
N ASN A 247 -4.43 19.58 3.34
CA ASN A 247 -5.00 19.19 2.05
C ASN A 247 -4.11 18.17 1.34
N THR A 248 -3.23 17.47 2.06
CA THR A 248 -2.26 16.57 1.45
C THR A 248 -2.43 15.18 2.04
N VAL A 249 -2.61 14.19 1.16
CA VAL A 249 -2.63 12.77 1.52
C VAL A 249 -1.55 12.04 0.76
N ALA A 250 -0.88 11.11 1.43
CA ALA A 250 0.10 10.23 0.82
C ALA A 250 -0.28 8.78 1.10
N VAL A 251 -0.15 7.92 0.10
CA VAL A 251 -0.16 6.46 0.28
C VAL A 251 1.20 5.91 -0.12
N GLU A 252 1.84 5.25 0.84
CA GLU A 252 3.12 4.57 0.67
C GLU A 252 2.85 3.09 0.39
N LEU A 253 3.32 2.62 -0.76
CA LEU A 253 3.28 1.24 -1.18
C LEU A 253 4.70 0.69 -1.12
N ILE A 254 4.91 -0.37 -0.34
CA ILE A 254 6.23 -0.94 -0.13
C ILE A 254 6.63 -1.69 -1.41
N THR A 255 7.84 -1.51 -1.96
CA THR A 255 8.29 -2.44 -3.01
C THR A 255 8.83 -3.71 -2.34
N ILE A 256 8.72 -4.87 -3.00
CA ILE A 256 9.44 -6.05 -2.51
C ILE A 256 10.94 -5.71 -2.50
N GLY A 257 11.65 -6.21 -1.50
CA GLY A 257 13.11 -6.22 -1.52
C GLY A 257 13.64 -7.16 -2.62
N THR A 258 14.70 -7.91 -2.37
CA THR A 258 15.17 -8.91 -3.33
C THR A 258 14.14 -10.02 -3.51
N LEU A 259 13.66 -10.22 -4.74
CA LEU A 259 12.80 -11.34 -5.13
C LEU A 259 13.07 -11.74 -6.57
N GLY A 260 13.23 -13.03 -6.80
CA GLY A 260 13.73 -13.57 -8.05
C GLY A 260 15.23 -13.84 -7.97
N ASP A 261 15.87 -13.79 -9.13
CA ASP A 261 17.31 -14.00 -9.28
C ASP A 261 18.10 -12.85 -8.62
N PHE A 262 19.23 -13.17 -8.00
CA PHE A 262 20.17 -12.20 -7.46
C PHE A 262 21.61 -12.61 -7.76
N GLN A 263 22.46 -11.63 -8.01
CA GLN A 263 23.92 -11.83 -7.94
C GLN A 263 24.33 -11.78 -6.47
N MET A 264 25.30 -12.60 -6.07
CA MET A 264 25.71 -12.65 -4.67
C MET A 264 26.28 -11.28 -4.24
N PRO A 265 25.77 -10.65 -3.16
CA PRO A 265 26.32 -9.39 -2.70
C PRO A 265 27.76 -9.56 -2.23
N PRO A 266 28.62 -8.54 -2.36
CA PRO A 266 29.97 -8.59 -1.80
C PRO A 266 29.92 -8.64 -0.27
N GLU A 267 31.03 -9.05 0.36
CA GLU A 267 31.15 -9.05 1.81
C GLU A 267 30.64 -7.75 2.45
N THR A 268 29.91 -7.87 3.56
CA THR A 268 29.29 -6.77 4.33
C THR A 268 28.10 -6.08 3.67
N GLN A 269 27.78 -6.41 2.42
CA GLN A 269 26.49 -6.09 1.78
C GLN A 269 25.55 -7.29 1.87
N GLY A 270 24.29 -7.13 1.47
CA GLY A 270 23.30 -8.18 1.67
C GLY A 270 22.09 -8.10 0.76
N LEU A 271 21.29 -9.15 0.84
CA LEU A 271 19.97 -9.24 0.21
C LEU A 271 18.96 -8.62 1.16
N THR A 272 18.23 -7.62 0.71
CA THR A 272 17.20 -7.00 1.54
C THR A 272 15.90 -7.77 1.36
N VAL A 273 15.43 -8.46 2.40
CA VAL A 273 14.09 -9.05 2.43
C VAL A 273 13.11 -7.99 2.94
N ARG A 274 12.08 -7.67 2.18
CA ARG A 274 11.04 -6.69 2.57
C ARG A 274 9.65 -7.07 2.09
N GLY A 275 8.66 -6.70 2.89
CA GLY A 275 7.25 -6.92 2.58
C GLY A 275 6.83 -8.38 2.69
N MET A 276 7.60 -9.21 3.38
CA MET A 276 7.32 -10.63 3.57
C MET A 276 5.98 -10.79 4.31
N ASP A 277 5.11 -11.65 3.80
CA ASP A 277 3.85 -11.99 4.45
C ASP A 277 4.10 -12.76 5.75
N SER A 278 3.14 -12.69 6.66
CA SER A 278 3.24 -13.37 7.96
C SER A 278 3.29 -14.90 7.81
N GLY A 279 3.87 -15.57 8.81
CA GLY A 279 4.00 -17.02 8.81
C GLY A 279 5.04 -17.53 7.80
N HIS A 280 4.89 -18.78 7.38
CA HIS A 280 5.86 -19.48 6.52
C HIS A 280 5.72 -19.08 5.03
N SER A 281 5.90 -17.79 4.74
CA SER A 281 5.70 -17.20 3.42
C SER A 281 6.87 -17.40 2.46
N LEU A 282 8.05 -17.82 2.95
CA LEU A 282 9.20 -18.18 2.11
C LEU A 282 8.88 -19.45 1.29
N GLN A 283 8.93 -19.32 -0.02
CA GLN A 283 8.57 -20.38 -0.97
C GLN A 283 9.81 -21.04 -1.56
N ASP A 284 10.78 -20.22 -2.00
CA ASP A 284 12.04 -20.66 -2.57
C ASP A 284 13.18 -19.82 -1.98
N PHE A 285 14.26 -20.46 -1.58
CA PHE A 285 15.53 -19.79 -1.36
C PHE A 285 16.69 -20.74 -1.66
N SER A 286 17.33 -20.49 -2.80
CA SER A 286 18.45 -21.28 -3.28
C SER A 286 19.57 -20.39 -3.82
N PHE A 287 20.81 -20.84 -3.73
CA PHE A 287 21.96 -20.12 -4.27
C PHE A 287 23.14 -21.04 -4.51
N THR A 288 24.02 -20.64 -5.43
CA THR A 288 25.28 -21.33 -5.72
C THR A 288 26.44 -20.51 -5.19
N ILE A 289 27.34 -21.16 -4.45
CA ILE A 289 28.61 -20.60 -3.99
C ILE A 289 29.73 -21.12 -4.89
N ARG A 290 30.58 -20.20 -5.38
CA ARG A 290 31.80 -20.52 -6.15
C ARG A 290 33.05 -19.93 -5.49
N PRO A 291 34.25 -20.50 -5.75
CA PRO A 291 35.51 -19.88 -5.35
C PRO A 291 35.72 -18.50 -6.01
N GLN A 292 36.66 -17.73 -5.46
CA GLN A 292 36.99 -16.37 -5.87
C GLN A 292 37.43 -16.31 -7.33
N ASP A 293 38.24 -17.28 -7.74
CA ASP A 293 38.48 -17.56 -9.14
C ASP A 293 37.56 -18.72 -9.56
N THR A 294 36.62 -18.44 -10.46
CA THR A 294 35.63 -19.42 -10.91
C THR A 294 36.24 -20.58 -11.71
N GLU A 295 37.51 -20.46 -12.12
CA GLU A 295 38.26 -21.52 -12.79
C GLU A 295 38.99 -22.45 -11.78
N GLU A 296 38.86 -22.22 -10.47
CA GLU A 296 39.42 -23.11 -9.44
C GLU A 296 38.66 -24.43 -9.29
N SER A 297 39.41 -25.47 -8.91
CA SER A 297 38.93 -26.83 -8.65
C SER A 297 38.79 -27.17 -7.15
N SER A 298 39.04 -26.20 -6.27
CA SER A 298 38.93 -26.37 -4.81
C SER A 298 38.52 -25.07 -4.14
N PHE A 299 37.91 -25.14 -2.95
CA PHE A 299 37.75 -23.97 -2.08
C PHE A 299 38.99 -23.81 -1.18
N ALA A 300 39.61 -22.63 -1.14
CA ALA A 300 40.77 -22.40 -0.27
C ALA A 300 40.44 -22.59 1.22
N ASN A 301 39.25 -22.13 1.63
CA ASN A 301 38.62 -22.43 2.91
C ASN A 301 37.11 -22.15 2.79
N LEU A 302 36.25 -23.16 2.72
CA LEU A 302 34.81 -22.89 2.65
C LEU A 302 34.28 -22.50 4.05
N ASP A 303 34.15 -21.19 4.29
CA ASP A 303 33.65 -20.60 5.54
C ASP A 303 32.85 -19.33 5.22
N TRP A 304 31.59 -19.54 4.82
CA TRP A 304 30.74 -18.49 4.26
C TRP A 304 29.41 -18.40 5.01
N SER A 305 28.82 -17.21 5.09
CA SER A 305 27.56 -17.00 5.80
C SER A 305 26.67 -15.92 5.20
N LEU A 306 25.36 -16.13 5.29
CA LEU A 306 24.36 -15.07 5.23
C LEU A 306 23.78 -14.89 6.63
N TYR A 307 23.80 -13.66 7.15
CA TYR A 307 23.31 -13.38 8.49
C TYR A 307 22.44 -12.12 8.55
N ALA A 308 21.46 -12.14 9.45
CA ALA A 308 20.59 -11.01 9.72
C ALA A 308 20.65 -10.67 11.21
N ARG A 309 20.54 -9.38 11.54
CA ARG A 309 20.47 -8.89 12.92
C ARG A 309 19.48 -7.75 13.05
N GLN A 310 18.53 -7.90 13.96
CA GLN A 310 17.52 -6.88 14.28
C GLN A 310 17.35 -6.71 15.78
N GLY A 311 17.92 -5.64 16.32
CA GLY A 311 18.01 -5.47 17.77
C GLY A 311 18.76 -6.66 18.40
N GLN A 312 18.07 -7.43 19.24
CA GLN A 312 18.62 -8.63 19.88
C GLN A 312 18.43 -9.91 19.03
N ARG A 313 17.58 -9.86 18.00
CA ARG A 313 17.38 -11.02 17.12
C ARG A 313 18.55 -11.19 16.18
N GLN A 314 19.04 -12.40 16.08
CA GLN A 314 20.14 -12.83 15.23
C GLN A 314 19.69 -14.08 14.47
N PHE A 315 19.93 -14.11 13.18
CA PHE A 315 19.73 -15.29 12.34
C PHE A 315 20.94 -15.45 11.44
N GLU A 316 21.37 -16.69 11.21
CA GLU A 316 22.51 -16.97 10.34
C GLU A 316 22.32 -18.32 9.64
N ILE A 317 22.63 -18.33 8.35
CA ILE A 317 22.88 -19.50 7.53
C ILE A 317 24.39 -19.55 7.31
N HIS A 318 25.03 -20.61 7.77
CA HIS A 318 26.46 -20.84 7.58
C HIS A 318 26.66 -22.05 6.67
N VAL A 319 27.48 -21.88 5.65
CA VAL A 319 27.94 -22.95 4.77
C VAL A 319 29.43 -23.05 4.94
N GLY A 320 29.89 -24.20 5.42
CA GLY A 320 31.31 -24.40 5.60
C GLY A 320 31.71 -25.86 5.65
N GLY A 321 33.00 -26.11 5.53
CA GLY A 321 33.51 -27.46 5.61
C GLY A 321 34.99 -27.46 5.97
N ASN A 322 35.36 -28.37 6.87
CA ASN A 322 36.77 -28.57 7.21
C ASN A 322 37.47 -29.25 6.03
N GLY A 323 38.22 -28.47 5.25
CA GLY A 323 39.11 -29.02 4.22
C GLY A 323 38.40 -29.56 2.99
N VAL A 324 37.35 -28.87 2.54
CA VAL A 324 36.67 -29.15 1.26
C VAL A 324 37.59 -28.77 0.10
N ASN A 325 38.27 -29.75 -0.48
CA ASN A 325 39.29 -29.54 -1.51
C ASN A 325 39.02 -30.34 -2.79
N ASP A 326 37.97 -31.16 -2.84
CA ASP A 326 37.68 -32.04 -3.97
C ASP A 326 36.16 -32.11 -4.25
N CYS A 327 35.80 -32.82 -5.32
CA CYS A 327 34.43 -33.02 -5.79
C CYS A 327 33.68 -34.09 -5.00
N ASN A 328 32.37 -33.90 -4.80
CA ASN A 328 31.49 -34.80 -4.04
C ASN A 328 31.93 -34.97 -2.58
N GLU A 329 32.52 -33.91 -2.01
CA GLU A 329 32.82 -33.84 -0.58
C GLU A 329 31.64 -33.21 0.15
N ASP A 330 31.28 -33.80 1.28
CA ASP A 330 30.22 -33.31 2.14
C ASP A 330 30.55 -31.90 2.67
N VAL A 331 29.58 -31.00 2.57
CA VAL A 331 29.65 -29.63 3.06
C VAL A 331 28.68 -29.46 4.22
N ALA A 332 29.16 -28.86 5.30
CA ALA A 332 28.33 -28.62 6.47
C ALA A 332 27.43 -27.39 6.26
N LEU A 333 26.17 -27.54 6.67
CA LEU A 333 25.17 -26.49 6.75
C LEU A 333 24.79 -26.28 8.21
N SER A 334 24.81 -25.03 8.66
CA SER A 334 24.31 -24.67 9.99
C SER A 334 23.28 -23.55 9.91
N LEU A 335 22.20 -23.67 10.68
CA LEU A 335 21.30 -22.55 10.96
C LEU A 335 21.45 -22.15 12.43
N TYR A 336 21.57 -20.86 12.67
CA TYR A 336 21.63 -20.28 14.00
C TYR A 336 20.52 -19.23 14.13
N TYR A 337 19.79 -19.28 15.25
CA TYR A 337 18.83 -18.26 15.62
C TYR A 337 18.95 -17.92 17.10
N SER A 338 18.81 -16.65 17.44
CA SER A 338 18.70 -16.17 18.82
C SER A 338 17.82 -14.93 18.86
N ASP A 339 17.05 -14.77 19.92
CA ASP A 339 16.24 -13.57 20.21
C ASP A 339 16.75 -12.74 21.39
N ASP A 340 17.86 -13.14 22.02
CA ASP A 340 18.42 -12.54 23.24
C ASP A 340 19.86 -12.01 23.08
N GLY A 341 20.25 -11.68 21.85
CA GLY A 341 21.61 -11.21 21.54
C GLY A 341 22.66 -12.33 21.55
N GLY A 342 22.19 -13.57 21.48
CA GLY A 342 22.96 -14.80 21.43
C GLY A 342 23.23 -15.43 22.77
N ASP A 343 22.75 -14.90 23.90
CA ASP A 343 23.01 -15.52 25.22
C ASP A 343 22.51 -16.97 25.25
N THR A 344 21.35 -17.21 24.63
CA THR A 344 20.87 -18.52 24.20
C THR A 344 20.66 -18.56 22.68
N HIS A 345 20.70 -19.75 22.10
CA HIS A 345 20.44 -19.92 20.67
C HIS A 345 19.75 -21.24 20.36
N HIS A 346 19.02 -21.24 19.27
CA HIS A 346 18.62 -22.43 18.54
C HIS A 346 19.72 -22.72 17.50
N GLY A 347 20.29 -23.91 17.55
CA GLY A 347 21.30 -24.36 16.61
C GLY A 347 20.82 -25.58 15.85
N TRP A 348 20.97 -25.56 14.53
CA TRP A 348 20.62 -26.68 13.66
C TRP A 348 21.80 -26.99 12.75
N TYR A 349 22.12 -28.27 12.58
CA TYR A 349 23.31 -28.71 11.86
C TYR A 349 23.03 -29.91 10.95
N SER A 350 23.68 -29.93 9.79
CA SER A 350 23.78 -31.11 8.91
C SER A 350 25.16 -31.11 8.24
N ASP A 351 25.75 -32.29 8.08
CA ASP A 351 27.03 -32.52 7.41
C ASP A 351 26.93 -33.50 6.24
N ASN A 352 25.72 -33.74 5.73
CA ASN A 352 25.48 -34.71 4.67
C ASN A 352 24.38 -34.29 3.67
N TYR A 353 23.89 -33.06 3.78
CA TYR A 353 22.89 -32.52 2.88
C TYR A 353 23.51 -31.82 1.67
N LEU A 354 24.55 -31.01 1.90
CA LEU A 354 25.25 -30.30 0.85
C LEU A 354 26.51 -31.09 0.44
N GLU A 355 26.85 -31.03 -0.84
CA GLU A 355 28.06 -31.61 -1.39
C GLU A 355 28.69 -30.65 -2.41
N THR A 356 30.00 -30.72 -2.57
CA THR A 356 30.67 -30.04 -3.70
C THR A 356 30.36 -30.73 -5.01
N LYS A 357 30.18 -29.91 -6.05
CA LYS A 357 30.00 -30.37 -7.43
C LYS A 357 31.12 -29.82 -8.29
N CYS A 358 31.44 -30.57 -9.34
CA CYS A 358 32.45 -30.16 -10.29
C CYS A 358 32.01 -30.35 -11.73
N GLY A 359 32.54 -29.52 -12.62
CA GLY A 359 32.31 -29.59 -14.06
C GLY A 359 32.73 -28.34 -14.80
N GLU A 360 32.40 -28.28 -16.08
CA GLU A 360 32.77 -27.17 -16.96
C GLU A 360 31.61 -26.17 -17.06
N VAL A 361 31.68 -25.03 -16.36
CA VAL A 361 30.61 -24.03 -16.37
C VAL A 361 30.83 -22.98 -17.46
N ASN A 362 32.08 -22.70 -17.85
CA ASN A 362 32.41 -21.62 -18.79
C ASN A 362 32.63 -22.05 -20.26
N GLY A 363 32.64 -23.36 -20.55
CA GLY A 363 32.78 -23.92 -21.92
C GLY A 363 34.16 -23.76 -22.56
N LYS A 364 35.19 -23.34 -21.81
CA LYS A 364 36.59 -23.46 -22.22
C LYS A 364 37.10 -24.89 -21.91
N PRO A 365 38.13 -25.39 -22.60
CA PRO A 365 38.73 -26.68 -22.24
C PRO A 365 39.48 -26.55 -20.91
N ALA A 366 39.07 -27.31 -19.88
CA ALA A 366 39.64 -27.38 -18.53
C ALA A 366 41.17 -27.39 -18.45
N ASP A 367 41.71 -26.51 -17.60
CA ASP A 367 42.93 -26.75 -16.82
C ASP A 367 42.62 -27.44 -15.45
N GLY A 368 41.38 -27.89 -15.25
CA GLY A 368 40.84 -28.61 -14.07
C GLY A 368 39.30 -28.58 -14.10
N ASP A 369 38.61 -29.44 -13.33
CA ASP A 369 37.15 -29.34 -13.19
C ASP A 369 36.80 -28.15 -12.27
N GLU A 370 35.93 -27.22 -12.68
CA GLU A 370 35.52 -26.08 -11.84
C GLU A 370 34.61 -26.55 -10.69
N ILE A 371 34.77 -26.03 -9.47
CA ILE A 371 34.00 -26.47 -8.28
C ILE A 371 32.93 -25.45 -7.84
N TRP A 372 31.81 -25.93 -7.31
CA TRP A 372 30.77 -25.12 -6.68
C TRP A 372 29.95 -25.90 -5.64
N VAL A 373 29.16 -25.18 -4.83
CA VAL A 373 28.15 -25.76 -3.92
C VAL A 373 26.80 -25.16 -4.25
N ASP A 374 25.82 -26.01 -4.56
CA ASP A 374 24.42 -25.59 -4.69
C ASP A 374 23.72 -25.75 -3.33
N VAL A 375 23.20 -24.64 -2.82
CA VAL A 375 22.51 -24.57 -1.53
C VAL A 375 21.03 -24.33 -1.80
N ASP A 376 20.18 -25.29 -1.48
CA ASP A 376 18.72 -25.11 -1.46
C ASP A 376 18.24 -25.17 -0.01
N LEU A 377 17.69 -24.06 0.50
CA LEU A 377 17.21 -23.92 1.87
C LEU A 377 15.70 -24.18 2.00
N THR A 378 15.05 -24.45 0.89
CA THR A 378 13.62 -24.76 0.77
C THR A 378 13.36 -26.03 -0.06
N PRO A 379 14.16 -27.10 0.09
CA PRO A 379 14.00 -28.29 -0.73
C PRO A 379 12.68 -28.99 -0.40
N PRO A 380 12.23 -29.96 -1.22
CA PRO A 380 11.04 -30.75 -0.91
C PRO A 380 11.13 -31.41 0.48
N ASN A 381 10.04 -31.40 1.24
CA ASN A 381 10.04 -32.01 2.57
C ASN A 381 10.53 -33.47 2.55
N GLY A 382 11.30 -33.86 3.56
CA GLY A 382 11.92 -35.17 3.70
C GLY A 382 13.22 -35.38 2.91
N THR A 383 13.76 -34.36 2.23
CA THR A 383 15.06 -34.47 1.53
C THR A 383 16.25 -33.96 2.33
N ALA A 384 16.02 -33.10 3.33
CA ALA A 384 17.05 -32.42 4.07
C ALA A 384 16.69 -32.36 5.56
N SER A 385 17.36 -33.19 6.36
CA SER A 385 17.15 -33.26 7.81
C SER A 385 18.27 -32.52 8.53
N MET A 386 17.90 -31.69 9.51
CA MET A 386 18.83 -30.93 10.34
C MET A 386 18.68 -31.34 11.81
N ASN A 387 19.80 -31.51 12.51
CA ASN A 387 19.80 -31.89 13.91
C ASN A 387 19.85 -30.67 14.84
N TYR A 388 19.03 -30.65 15.90
CA TYR A 388 19.05 -29.60 16.91
C TYR A 388 20.21 -29.79 17.88
N GLU A 389 21.26 -28.99 17.72
CA GLU A 389 22.47 -29.10 18.51
C GLU A 389 23.22 -27.77 18.64
N LYS A 390 24.25 -27.76 19.50
CA LYS A 390 25.10 -26.59 19.66
C LYS A 390 26.03 -26.48 18.45
N VAL A 391 25.77 -25.51 17.58
CA VAL A 391 26.63 -25.25 16.41
C VAL A 391 28.04 -24.88 16.89
N LYS A 392 29.08 -25.38 16.20
CA LYS A 392 30.48 -25.11 16.54
C LYS A 392 30.86 -23.67 16.21
N ASN A 393 31.82 -23.10 16.94
CA ASN A 393 32.34 -21.74 16.72
C ASN A 393 32.86 -21.48 15.31
N ASP A 394 33.39 -22.52 14.68
CA ASP A 394 33.96 -22.45 13.33
C ASP A 394 32.85 -22.57 12.26
N ASN A 395 31.63 -22.90 12.67
CA ASN A 395 30.46 -23.04 11.79
C ASN A 395 29.41 -21.94 12.04
N VAL A 396 29.79 -20.84 12.71
CA VAL A 396 28.96 -19.64 12.87
C VAL A 396 29.82 -18.37 13.01
N ARG A 397 29.29 -17.28 12.48
CA ARG A 397 29.78 -15.91 12.66
C ARG A 397 29.44 -15.39 14.04
N PHE A 398 28.26 -15.68 14.57
CA PHE A 398 27.85 -15.27 15.92
C PHE A 398 28.53 -16.04 17.07
N LYS A 399 29.71 -16.64 16.84
CA LYS A 399 30.61 -17.33 17.80
C LYS A 399 29.89 -17.93 19.03
N SER A 400 29.21 -19.05 18.79
CA SER A 400 28.36 -19.79 19.74
C SER A 400 29.07 -20.35 20.99
N GLY A 401 30.39 -20.33 21.04
CA GLY A 401 31.20 -20.95 22.11
C GLY A 401 31.08 -20.24 23.45
N SER A 402 30.80 -18.94 23.46
CA SER A 402 30.42 -18.18 24.65
C SER A 402 28.92 -18.23 24.95
N LYS A 403 28.15 -18.88 24.09
CA LYS A 403 26.68 -18.89 24.07
C LYS A 403 26.11 -20.28 24.40
N THR A 404 24.87 -20.33 24.88
CA THR A 404 24.23 -21.57 25.38
C THR A 404 23.22 -22.08 24.36
N LEU A 405 23.23 -23.37 24.03
CA LEU A 405 22.10 -23.96 23.27
C LEU A 405 20.87 -23.88 24.16
N ALA A 406 19.75 -23.36 23.65
CA ALA A 406 18.50 -23.33 24.41
C ALA A 406 18.08 -24.75 24.80
N SER A 407 17.41 -24.91 25.94
CA SER A 407 16.97 -26.23 26.40
C SER A 407 16.03 -26.91 25.40
N ASP A 408 15.25 -26.08 24.72
CA ASP A 408 14.29 -26.44 23.72
C ASP A 408 14.04 -25.30 22.73
N ALA A 409 13.49 -25.64 21.58
CA ALA A 409 12.88 -24.72 20.63
C ALA A 409 11.44 -25.18 20.39
N THR A 410 10.45 -24.34 20.67
CA THR A 410 9.04 -24.65 20.38
C THR A 410 8.56 -23.80 19.23
N PHE A 411 7.98 -24.44 18.21
CA PHE A 411 7.42 -23.75 17.05
C PHE A 411 5.91 -23.67 17.23
N ASP A 412 5.42 -22.64 17.91
CA ASP A 412 3.99 -22.39 18.17
C ASP A 412 3.62 -20.90 18.09
N ASP A 413 4.49 -20.07 17.52
CA ASP A 413 4.36 -18.62 17.53
C ASP A 413 3.45 -18.08 16.42
N HIS A 414 3.43 -18.75 15.26
CA HIS A 414 2.66 -18.30 14.10
C HIS A 414 2.22 -19.45 13.18
N PRO A 415 1.00 -19.45 12.62
CA PRO A 415 0.64 -20.39 11.57
C PRO A 415 1.58 -20.26 10.36
N PRO A 416 1.93 -21.35 9.66
CA PRO A 416 1.56 -22.75 9.88
C PRO A 416 2.58 -23.53 10.75
N ASP A 417 3.06 -22.97 11.86
CA ASP A 417 3.94 -23.69 12.79
C ASP A 417 3.34 -25.04 13.23
N PRO A 418 4.17 -26.10 13.35
CA PRO A 418 3.70 -27.45 13.64
C PRO A 418 3.26 -27.67 15.09
N GLY A 419 3.56 -26.74 16.01
CA GLY A 419 3.28 -26.91 17.45
C GLY A 419 4.20 -27.92 18.13
N VAL A 420 5.41 -28.10 17.60
CA VAL A 420 6.38 -29.12 18.06
C VAL A 420 7.47 -28.46 18.90
N THR A 421 7.90 -29.16 19.95
CA THR A 421 9.03 -28.78 20.79
C THR A 421 10.22 -29.69 20.48
N TYR A 422 11.34 -29.10 20.12
CA TYR A 422 12.59 -29.77 19.81
C TYR A 422 13.57 -29.61 20.96
N THR A 423 14.25 -30.70 21.34
CA THR A 423 15.35 -30.71 22.32
C THR A 423 16.63 -31.22 21.69
N SER A 424 17.77 -31.09 22.36
CA SER A 424 19.05 -31.55 21.80
C SER A 424 18.99 -32.96 21.21
N GLY A 425 19.42 -33.10 19.96
CA GLY A 425 19.38 -34.34 19.19
C GLY A 425 18.08 -34.60 18.42
N SER A 426 17.08 -33.71 18.49
CA SER A 426 15.86 -33.81 17.67
C SER A 426 16.17 -33.43 16.22
N ASP A 427 15.44 -34.02 15.28
CA ASP A 427 15.57 -33.72 13.85
C ASP A 427 14.34 -32.96 13.34
N GLU A 428 14.55 -32.09 12.35
CA GLU A 428 13.48 -31.44 11.60
C GLU A 428 13.92 -31.17 10.15
N ASP A 429 12.95 -31.08 9.24
CA ASP A 429 13.18 -30.76 7.85
C ASP A 429 13.66 -29.31 7.69
N LEU A 430 14.76 -29.11 6.96
CA LEU A 430 15.32 -27.81 6.60
C LEU A 430 14.27 -26.77 6.13
N PRO A 431 13.34 -27.08 5.20
CA PRO A 431 12.34 -26.11 4.78
C PRO A 431 11.42 -25.63 5.91
N VAL A 432 11.14 -26.45 6.93
CA VAL A 432 10.34 -26.04 8.10
C VAL A 432 11.12 -25.03 8.94
N LEU A 433 12.41 -25.31 9.17
CA LEU A 433 13.31 -24.45 9.94
C LEU A 433 13.52 -23.10 9.27
N THR A 434 13.88 -23.10 7.98
CA THR A 434 14.14 -21.87 7.21
C THR A 434 12.89 -20.99 7.19
N ARG A 435 11.71 -21.56 6.88
CA ARG A 435 10.44 -20.81 6.85
C ARG A 435 10.07 -20.25 8.23
N HIS A 436 10.25 -21.01 9.30
CA HIS A 436 9.97 -20.54 10.66
C HIS A 436 10.88 -19.37 11.05
N TYR A 437 12.19 -19.47 10.85
CA TYR A 437 13.09 -18.37 11.24
C TYR A 437 13.01 -17.15 10.33
N PHE A 438 12.70 -17.32 9.05
CA PHE A 438 12.36 -16.19 8.17
C PHE A 438 11.12 -15.45 8.66
N ALA A 439 10.08 -16.18 9.09
CA ALA A 439 8.88 -15.59 9.68
C ALA A 439 9.19 -14.83 10.99
N LYS A 440 10.10 -15.34 11.83
CA LYS A 440 10.58 -14.67 13.06
C LYS A 440 11.37 -13.38 12.79
N MET A 441 12.07 -13.32 11.66
CA MET A 441 12.83 -12.14 11.21
C MET A 441 11.99 -11.15 10.40
N GLY A 442 10.89 -11.61 9.78
CA GLY A 442 9.97 -10.80 8.99
C GLY A 442 9.27 -9.68 9.79
N PRO A 443 8.60 -8.73 9.12
CA PRO A 443 8.29 -8.71 7.68
C PRO A 443 9.37 -8.09 6.78
N GLY A 444 10.52 -7.69 7.33
CA GLY A 444 11.67 -7.29 6.54
C GLY A 444 12.95 -7.19 7.34
N PHE A 445 14.08 -7.58 6.74
CA PHE A 445 15.42 -7.71 7.32
C PHE A 445 16.47 -7.82 6.20
N ASP A 446 17.73 -7.54 6.50
CA ASP A 446 18.84 -7.70 5.55
C ASP A 446 19.63 -8.98 5.85
N LEU A 447 19.82 -9.83 4.84
CA LEU A 447 20.70 -10.99 4.85
C LEU A 447 22.08 -10.56 4.34
N VAL A 448 22.97 -10.24 5.27
CA VAL A 448 24.32 -9.73 5.01
C VAL A 448 25.30 -10.87 4.77
N VAL A 449 26.09 -10.76 3.72
CA VAL A 449 27.16 -11.69 3.36
C VAL A 449 28.36 -11.51 4.29
N ALA A 450 28.90 -12.61 4.76
CA ALA A 450 30.17 -12.69 5.45
C ALA A 450 31.02 -13.83 4.90
N ASP A 451 32.20 -13.47 4.41
CA ASP A 451 33.30 -14.40 4.19
C ASP A 451 34.13 -14.41 5.50
N GLN A 452 34.23 -15.55 6.16
CA GLN A 452 35.05 -15.69 7.35
C GLN A 452 36.45 -16.20 6.97
N ASN A 453 37.48 -15.56 7.52
CA ASN A 453 38.88 -15.96 7.35
C ASN A 453 39.39 -15.98 5.90
N ASN A 454 38.85 -15.14 5.01
CA ASN A 454 39.28 -15.04 3.61
C ASN A 454 39.07 -16.39 2.89
N ALA A 455 37.86 -16.92 3.04
CA ALA A 455 37.29 -18.13 2.44
C ALA A 455 37.49 -18.18 0.93
N GLY A 456 37.70 -17.02 0.30
CA GLY A 456 38.01 -16.95 -1.12
C GLY A 456 36.78 -17.35 -1.92
N ILE A 457 35.64 -16.79 -1.55
CA ILE A 457 34.39 -16.95 -2.30
C ILE A 457 34.30 -15.85 -3.37
N GLY A 458 33.87 -16.23 -4.57
CA GLY A 458 33.72 -15.33 -5.70
C GLY A 458 32.28 -14.87 -5.82
N GLU A 459 31.98 -13.68 -5.32
CA GLU A 459 30.61 -13.17 -5.36
C GLU A 459 30.14 -12.89 -6.79
N SER A 460 31.07 -12.61 -7.71
CA SER A 460 30.79 -12.44 -9.16
C SER A 460 30.42 -13.74 -9.88
N GLY A 461 30.91 -14.88 -9.39
CA GLY A 461 30.58 -16.22 -9.90
C GLY A 461 29.39 -16.85 -9.20
N SER A 462 28.97 -16.28 -8.07
CA SER A 462 27.91 -16.78 -7.21
C SER A 462 26.61 -16.03 -7.46
N ALA A 463 25.49 -16.74 -7.43
CA ALA A 463 24.17 -16.18 -7.68
C ALA A 463 23.11 -17.07 -7.03
N GLY A 464 21.89 -16.58 -6.91
CA GLY A 464 20.79 -17.38 -6.37
C GLY A 464 19.44 -16.85 -6.76
N TYR A 465 18.43 -17.44 -6.15
CA TYR A 465 17.03 -17.13 -6.33
C TYR A 465 16.33 -17.12 -4.97
N ILE A 466 15.51 -16.10 -4.71
CA ILE A 466 14.67 -16.03 -3.52
C ILE A 466 13.24 -15.66 -3.89
N TYR A 467 12.27 -16.40 -3.39
CA TYR A 467 10.85 -16.12 -3.60
C TYR A 467 10.07 -16.30 -2.31
N TYR A 468 9.30 -15.29 -1.94
CA TYR A 468 8.44 -15.32 -0.78
C TYR A 468 7.13 -14.59 -1.07
N GLY A 469 6.06 -15.00 -0.37
CA GLY A 469 4.77 -14.31 -0.42
C GLY A 469 4.93 -12.89 0.10
N GLY A 470 4.55 -11.89 -0.69
CA GLY A 470 4.45 -10.51 -0.23
C GLY A 470 3.12 -10.29 0.49
N ASN A 471 3.11 -9.52 1.58
CA ASN A 471 1.86 -9.00 2.12
C ASN A 471 1.22 -8.03 1.09
N GLY A 472 -0.08 -7.76 1.18
CA GLY A 472 -0.78 -6.92 0.18
C GLY A 472 -0.27 -5.46 0.06
N ARG A 473 0.75 -5.07 0.83
CA ARG A 473 1.40 -3.75 0.79
C ARG A 473 2.46 -3.63 -0.30
N VAL A 474 2.76 -4.74 -0.95
CA VAL A 474 3.88 -4.91 -1.87
C VAL A 474 3.54 -4.44 -3.28
N VAL A 475 4.33 -3.57 -3.91
CA VAL A 475 4.24 -3.25 -5.34
C VAL A 475 5.49 -3.75 -6.05
N THR A 476 5.29 -4.71 -6.95
CA THR A 476 6.28 -5.30 -7.86
C THR A 476 6.24 -4.65 -9.23
N TYR A 477 5.04 -4.32 -9.74
CA TYR A 477 4.85 -3.78 -11.08
C TYR A 477 4.07 -2.49 -11.01
N LEU A 478 4.52 -1.49 -11.76
CA LEU A 478 3.80 -0.23 -11.96
C LEU A 478 3.35 -0.13 -13.41
N HIS A 479 2.10 0.25 -13.60
CA HIS A 479 1.55 0.65 -14.89
C HIS A 479 0.81 1.98 -14.70
N ILE A 480 1.53 3.07 -14.95
CA ILE A 480 1.02 4.43 -14.77
C ILE A 480 0.94 5.08 -16.13
N THR A 481 -0.25 5.52 -16.51
CA THR A 481 -0.50 6.20 -17.79
C THR A 481 -1.10 7.57 -17.54
N ASN A 482 -0.64 8.59 -18.27
CA ASN A 482 -1.18 9.93 -18.18
C ASN A 482 -2.20 10.18 -19.31
N HIS A 483 -3.40 10.61 -18.93
CA HIS A 483 -4.52 10.85 -19.82
C HIS A 483 -5.00 12.30 -19.68
N ASN A 484 -4.60 13.15 -20.63
CA ASN A 484 -5.09 14.53 -20.68
C ASN A 484 -6.46 14.60 -21.34
N VAL A 485 -7.39 15.25 -20.66
CA VAL A 485 -8.74 15.51 -21.15
C VAL A 485 -9.00 17.01 -21.12
N THR A 486 -9.20 17.61 -22.29
CA THR A 486 -9.59 19.01 -22.41
C THR A 486 -11.10 19.13 -22.30
N ALA A 487 -11.59 19.71 -21.21
CA ALA A 487 -13.00 19.95 -20.94
C ALA A 487 -13.39 21.41 -21.22
N GLN A 488 -14.57 21.59 -21.79
CA GLN A 488 -15.21 22.89 -21.96
C GLN A 488 -16.61 22.84 -21.38
N VAL A 489 -16.89 23.69 -20.39
CA VAL A 489 -18.25 23.92 -19.87
C VAL A 489 -18.87 25.09 -20.64
N ASN A 490 -20.08 24.88 -21.17
CA ASN A 490 -20.88 25.89 -21.89
C ASN A 490 -22.26 26.06 -21.28
#